data_AF-A0AAU9BXL3-F1
#
_entry.id   AF-A0AAU9BXL3-F1
#
_cell.length_a   1.000
_cell.length_b   1.000
_cell.length_c   1.000
_cell.angle_alpha   90.00
_cell.angle_beta   90.00
_cell.angle_gamma   90.00
#
_symmetry.space_group_name_H-M   'P 1'
#
loop_
_entity.id
_entity.type
_entity.pdbx_description
1 polymer ?
#
loop_
_entity_poly.entity_id
_entity_poly.type
_entity_poly.pdbx_seq_one_letter_code
_entity_poly.pdbx_strand_id
1 'polypeptide(L)'
;MDRCPVCRAHLTDPVCPRCGSDFTTAEQACRQARALMRQAVEQLQAGEPAQARHLLQRARQLDGADELGVWLAALLERPWQYAAPADARLQALAKGMWQAACRVRHALGPGLRTPVYRAALTLELANRSLPFRADVAVEAEYGGGRFSTPYRIDWLLDGRLAVILTEADNLPQCIRDLSAIVRLVGLEAGLWLHCGGAAVALGWVLPATIPEEKHVAA
;
A
#
# COMPACT_ATOMS: atom_id res chain seq x y z
N MET A 1 -1.01 13.65 -20.86
CA MET A 1 0.23 12.99 -21.30
C MET A 1 1.09 14.08 -21.90
N ASP A 2 2.15 14.47 -21.23
CA ASP A 2 2.88 15.69 -21.62
C ASP A 2 4.08 15.36 -22.53
N ARG A 3 4.40 14.07 -22.68
CA ARG A 3 5.46 13.55 -23.55
C ARG A 3 5.00 12.30 -24.32
N CYS A 4 5.50 12.17 -25.55
CA CYS A 4 5.28 11.02 -26.40
C CYS A 4 5.97 9.78 -25.80
N PRO A 5 5.26 8.65 -25.58
CA PRO A 5 5.87 7.44 -25.03
C PRO A 5 6.88 6.78 -25.98
N VAL A 6 6.78 7.04 -27.29
CA VAL A 6 7.65 6.47 -28.32
C VAL A 6 8.97 7.23 -28.45
N CYS A 7 8.91 8.56 -28.57
CA CYS A 7 10.11 9.38 -28.89
C CYS A 7 10.41 10.48 -27.87
N ARG A 8 9.62 10.58 -26.78
CA ARG A 8 9.77 11.54 -25.67
C ARG A 8 9.64 13.03 -26.04
N ALA A 9 9.21 13.35 -27.25
CA ALA A 9 8.86 14.71 -27.65
C ALA A 9 7.73 15.26 -26.77
N HIS A 10 7.71 16.57 -26.52
CA HIS A 10 6.61 17.20 -25.82
C HIS A 10 5.33 17.08 -26.66
N LEU A 11 4.22 16.70 -26.05
CA LEU A 11 2.92 16.64 -26.72
C LEU A 11 2.12 17.91 -26.42
N THR A 12 1.59 18.52 -27.46
CA THR A 12 0.58 19.58 -27.39
C THR A 12 -0.73 19.15 -28.02
N ASP A 13 -0.70 18.04 -28.77
CA ASP A 13 -1.81 17.39 -29.45
C ASP A 13 -1.63 15.86 -29.29
N PRO A 14 -2.71 15.05 -29.35
CA PRO A 14 -2.62 13.60 -29.39
C PRO A 14 -1.76 13.04 -30.53
N VAL A 15 -1.54 13.77 -31.63
CA VAL A 15 -0.58 13.36 -32.66
C VAL A 15 0.81 13.93 -32.34
N CYS A 16 1.79 13.04 -32.21
CA CYS A 16 3.16 13.44 -31.91
C CYS A 16 3.78 14.22 -33.08
N PRO A 17 4.26 15.46 -32.88
CA PRO A 17 4.83 16.27 -33.97
C PRO A 17 6.18 15.74 -34.46
N ARG A 18 6.82 14.83 -33.71
CA ARG A 18 8.14 14.28 -34.03
C ARG A 18 8.07 12.92 -34.74
N CYS A 19 7.25 12.00 -34.27
CA CYS A 19 7.21 10.63 -34.80
C CYS A 19 5.89 10.28 -35.49
N GLY A 20 4.90 11.18 -35.50
CA GLY A 20 3.60 10.96 -36.15
C GLY A 20 2.72 9.91 -35.46
N SER A 21 3.13 9.36 -34.31
CA SER A 21 2.29 8.44 -33.53
C SER A 21 1.05 9.18 -33.03
N ASP A 22 -0.11 8.59 -33.30
CA ASP A 22 -1.43 9.12 -32.92
C ASP A 22 -1.91 8.45 -31.62
N PHE A 23 -2.14 9.27 -30.60
CA PHE A 23 -2.62 8.87 -29.29
C PHE A 23 -4.07 9.30 -29.03
N THR A 24 -4.83 9.69 -30.07
CA THR A 24 -6.20 10.20 -29.95
C THR A 24 -7.09 9.24 -29.19
N THR A 25 -7.04 7.95 -29.51
CA THR A 25 -7.83 6.92 -28.81
C THR A 25 -7.43 6.78 -27.35
N ALA A 26 -6.15 6.86 -27.03
CA ALA A 26 -5.66 6.80 -25.65
C ALA A 26 -6.09 8.03 -24.84
N GLU A 27 -6.01 9.22 -25.45
CA GLU A 27 -6.46 10.46 -24.81
C GLU A 27 -7.98 10.49 -24.60
N GLN A 28 -8.77 9.97 -25.55
CA GLN A 28 -10.21 9.81 -25.42
C GLN A 28 -10.56 8.84 -24.29
N ALA A 29 -9.86 7.71 -24.21
CA ALA A 29 -10.04 6.72 -23.15
C ALA A 29 -9.78 7.31 -21.76
N CYS A 30 -8.66 8.04 -21.57
CA CYS A 30 -8.36 8.74 -20.31
C CYS A 30 -9.43 9.81 -19.99
N ARG A 31 -9.87 10.60 -20.97
CA ARG A 31 -10.94 11.59 -20.78
C ARG A 31 -12.24 10.95 -20.31
N GLN A 32 -12.62 9.83 -20.92
CA GLN A 32 -13.82 9.09 -20.57
C GLN A 32 -13.71 8.42 -19.19
N ALA A 33 -12.56 7.82 -18.86
CA ALA A 33 -12.29 7.24 -17.55
C ALA A 33 -12.43 8.29 -16.44
N ARG A 34 -11.86 9.49 -16.62
CA ARG A 34 -12.00 10.61 -15.67
C ARG A 34 -13.43 11.10 -15.53
N ALA A 35 -14.21 11.11 -16.61
CA ALA A 35 -15.63 11.45 -16.53
C ALA A 35 -16.39 10.43 -15.67
N LEU A 36 -16.15 9.14 -15.87
CA LEU A 36 -16.76 8.06 -15.07
C LEU A 36 -16.32 8.12 -13.60
N MET A 37 -15.04 8.44 -13.31
CA MET A 37 -14.57 8.63 -11.94
C MET A 37 -15.26 9.80 -11.25
N ARG A 38 -15.47 10.93 -11.94
CA ARG A 38 -16.23 12.07 -11.39
C ARG A 38 -17.68 11.68 -11.06
N GLN A 39 -18.35 10.99 -11.98
CA GLN A 39 -19.70 10.48 -11.75
C GLN A 39 -19.74 9.49 -10.58
N ALA A 40 -18.72 8.65 -10.41
CA ALA A 40 -18.64 7.74 -9.28
C ALA A 40 -18.56 8.48 -7.93
N VAL A 41 -17.82 9.59 -7.87
CA VAL A 41 -17.77 10.46 -6.68
C VAL A 41 -19.14 11.08 -6.38
N GLU A 42 -19.85 11.55 -7.40
CA GLU A 42 -21.21 12.09 -7.26
C GLU A 42 -22.18 11.02 -6.71
N GLN A 43 -22.10 9.78 -7.20
CA GLN A 43 -22.93 8.68 -6.71
C GLN A 43 -22.60 8.29 -5.26
N LEU A 44 -21.33 8.38 -4.85
CA LEU A 44 -20.96 8.19 -3.45
C LEU A 44 -21.55 9.27 -2.54
N GLN A 45 -21.52 10.53 -2.97
CA GLN A 45 -22.15 11.65 -2.24
C GLN A 45 -23.66 11.48 -2.12
N ALA A 46 -24.28 10.88 -3.14
CA ALA A 46 -25.71 10.55 -3.15
C ALA A 46 -26.07 9.31 -2.31
N GLY A 47 -25.10 8.60 -1.71
CA GLY A 47 -25.36 7.40 -0.92
C GLY A 47 -25.62 6.14 -1.76
N GLU A 48 -25.20 6.12 -3.03
CA GLU A 48 -25.43 5.04 -4.01
C GLU A 48 -24.14 4.26 -4.34
N PRO A 49 -23.57 3.48 -3.39
CA PRO A 49 -22.26 2.86 -3.54
C PRO A 49 -22.21 1.77 -4.62
N ALA A 50 -23.34 1.13 -4.93
CA ALA A 50 -23.40 0.13 -6.00
C ALA A 50 -23.19 0.76 -7.38
N GLN A 51 -23.79 1.94 -7.62
CA GLN A 51 -23.65 2.67 -8.87
C GLN A 51 -22.24 3.24 -9.03
N ALA A 52 -21.66 3.77 -7.94
CA ALA A 52 -20.28 4.22 -7.92
C ALA A 52 -19.29 3.10 -8.29
N ARG A 53 -19.46 1.89 -7.75
CA ARG A 53 -18.63 0.72 -8.09
C ARG A 53 -18.71 0.37 -9.57
N HIS A 54 -19.91 0.33 -10.14
CA HIS A 54 -20.10 0.03 -11.56
C HIS A 54 -19.42 1.06 -12.46
N LEU A 55 -19.51 2.35 -12.13
CA LEU A 55 -18.85 3.43 -12.87
C LEU A 55 -17.31 3.29 -12.83
N LEU A 56 -16.76 2.89 -11.69
CA LEU A 56 -15.32 2.68 -11.54
C LEU A 56 -14.81 1.44 -12.26
N GLN A 57 -15.56 0.34 -12.23
CA GLN A 57 -15.22 -0.85 -13.03
C GLN A 57 -15.13 -0.51 -14.52
N ARG A 58 -16.06 0.31 -15.03
CA ARG A 58 -16.01 0.82 -16.40
C ARG A 58 -14.84 1.77 -16.65
N ALA A 59 -14.50 2.63 -15.69
CA ALA A 59 -13.33 3.51 -15.80
C ALA A 59 -12.02 2.70 -15.89
N ARG A 60 -11.88 1.62 -15.12
CA ARG A 60 -10.72 0.71 -15.15
C ARG A 60 -10.55 -0.05 -16.46
N GLN A 61 -11.66 -0.37 -17.14
CA GLN A 61 -11.62 -1.02 -18.44
C GLN A 61 -11.10 -0.10 -19.55
N LEU A 62 -11.23 1.22 -19.36
CA LEU A 62 -10.79 2.24 -20.32
C LEU A 62 -9.36 2.73 -20.03
N ASP A 63 -8.96 2.70 -18.77
CA ASP A 63 -7.64 3.17 -18.34
C ASP A 63 -6.94 2.10 -17.51
N GLY A 64 -6.05 1.34 -18.15
CA GLY A 64 -5.20 0.37 -17.48
C GLY A 64 -4.09 1.01 -16.63
N ALA A 65 -3.97 2.35 -16.57
CA ALA A 65 -2.80 3.00 -15.99
C ALA A 65 -3.04 4.33 -15.24
N ASP A 66 -4.25 4.89 -15.14
CA ASP A 66 -4.46 6.06 -14.25
C ASP A 66 -4.29 5.62 -12.79
N GLU A 67 -3.22 6.08 -12.13
CA GLU A 67 -2.92 5.83 -10.72
C GLU A 67 -4.14 6.13 -9.83
N LEU A 68 -4.91 7.18 -10.16
CA LEU A 68 -6.16 7.52 -9.45
C LEU A 68 -7.24 6.44 -9.59
N GLY A 69 -7.35 5.76 -10.73
CA GLY A 69 -8.31 4.67 -10.96
C GLY A 69 -7.92 3.41 -10.21
N VAL A 70 -6.63 3.08 -10.17
CA VAL A 70 -6.10 1.99 -9.34
C VAL A 70 -6.27 2.31 -7.85
N TRP A 71 -6.02 3.55 -7.44
CA TRP A 71 -6.19 4.00 -6.05
C TRP A 71 -7.66 4.05 -5.61
N LEU A 72 -8.56 4.61 -6.42
CA LEU A 72 -10.00 4.63 -6.12
C LEU A 72 -10.60 3.23 -6.14
N ALA A 73 -10.17 2.38 -7.06
CA ALA A 73 -10.56 0.97 -7.06
C ALA A 73 -9.99 0.21 -5.86
N ALA A 74 -8.74 0.44 -5.47
CA ALA A 74 -8.17 -0.14 -4.24
C ALA A 74 -8.93 0.34 -2.98
N LEU A 75 -9.34 1.61 -2.96
CA LEU A 75 -10.15 2.21 -1.90
C LEU A 75 -11.58 1.64 -1.85
N LEU A 76 -12.17 1.31 -3.00
CA LEU A 76 -13.58 0.89 -3.13
C LEU A 76 -13.80 -0.62 -3.27
N GLU A 77 -12.80 -1.37 -3.74
CA GLU A 77 -12.77 -2.84 -3.75
C GLU A 77 -12.27 -3.42 -2.41
N ARG A 78 -11.67 -2.60 -1.53
CA ARG A 78 -11.21 -3.06 -0.21
C ARG A 78 -11.57 -2.05 0.88
N PRO A 79 -12.85 -1.92 1.25
CA PRO A 79 -13.23 -0.94 2.24
C PRO A 79 -12.61 -1.27 3.63
N TRP A 80 -12.32 -2.53 3.98
CA TRP A 80 -11.92 -2.95 5.34
C TRP A 80 -11.20 -4.31 5.43
N GLN A 81 -10.33 -4.69 4.48
CA GLN A 81 -9.89 -6.10 4.38
C GLN A 81 -8.80 -6.59 5.35
N TYR A 82 -8.55 -5.85 6.43
CA TYR A 82 -8.29 -6.35 7.79
C TYR A 82 -8.81 -5.23 8.69
N ALA A 83 -9.88 -5.46 9.46
CA ALA A 83 -10.37 -4.44 10.40
C ALA A 83 -9.17 -3.94 11.22
N ALA A 84 -9.02 -2.62 11.36
CA ALA A 84 -7.99 -2.10 12.26
C ALA A 84 -8.17 -2.78 13.62
N PRO A 85 -7.09 -3.22 14.29
CA PRO A 85 -7.22 -3.86 15.58
C PRO A 85 -8.00 -2.92 16.51
N ALA A 86 -8.93 -3.46 17.30
CA ALA A 86 -9.73 -2.64 18.23
C ALA A 86 -8.85 -1.93 19.28
N ASP A 87 -7.62 -2.43 19.49
CA ASP A 87 -6.62 -1.85 20.37
C ASP A 87 -6.24 -0.42 19.92
N ALA A 88 -6.59 0.56 20.77
CA ALA A 88 -6.34 1.97 20.53
C ALA A 88 -4.83 2.32 20.49
N ARG A 89 -3.98 1.57 21.19
CA ARG A 89 -2.53 1.77 21.19
C ARG A 89 -1.94 1.35 19.85
N LEU A 90 -2.35 0.21 19.29
CA LEU A 90 -1.94 -0.20 17.94
C LEU A 90 -2.38 0.82 16.89
N GLN A 91 -3.62 1.31 16.96
CA GLN A 91 -4.11 2.36 16.06
C GLN A 91 -3.30 3.67 16.18
N ALA A 92 -2.91 4.05 17.41
CA ALA A 92 -2.09 5.25 17.63
C ALA A 92 -0.67 5.09 17.04
N LEU A 93 -0.05 3.92 17.17
CA LEU A 93 1.26 3.61 16.57
C LEU A 93 1.18 3.69 15.04
N ALA A 94 0.18 3.07 14.42
CA ALA A 94 -0.02 3.13 12.97
C ALA A 94 -0.30 4.55 12.48
N LYS A 95 -1.07 5.35 13.22
CA LYS A 95 -1.27 6.78 12.92
C LYS A 95 0.05 7.55 12.96
N GLY A 96 0.88 7.30 13.97
CA GLY A 96 2.21 7.89 14.08
C GLY A 96 3.11 7.54 12.89
N MET A 97 3.10 6.26 12.49
CA MET A 97 3.83 5.77 11.32
C MET A 97 3.34 6.40 10.01
N TRP A 98 2.03 6.49 9.81
CA TRP A 98 1.44 7.13 8.62
C TRP A 98 1.85 8.60 8.51
N GLN A 99 1.75 9.35 9.62
CA GLN A 99 2.14 10.75 9.64
C GLN A 99 3.64 10.94 9.36
N ALA A 100 4.50 10.04 9.86
CA ALA A 100 5.93 10.02 9.53
C ALA A 100 6.14 9.80 8.04
N ALA A 101 5.46 8.81 7.46
CA ALA A 101 5.52 8.51 6.03
C ALA A 101 5.03 9.66 5.15
N CYS A 102 3.95 10.34 5.52
CA CYS A 102 3.47 11.54 4.82
C CYS A 102 4.51 12.66 4.83
N ARG A 103 5.16 12.92 5.96
CA ARG A 103 6.20 13.97 6.04
C ARG A 103 7.43 13.61 5.19
N VAL A 104 7.91 12.39 5.30
CA VAL A 104 9.04 11.89 4.48
C VAL A 104 8.69 11.98 3.00
N ARG A 105 7.49 11.54 2.62
CA ARG A 105 6.99 11.61 1.25
C ARG A 105 6.91 13.04 0.73
N HIS A 106 6.42 13.97 1.55
CA HIS A 106 6.34 15.38 1.21
C HIS A 106 7.73 16.00 1.01
N ALA A 107 8.69 15.65 1.86
CA ALA A 107 10.05 16.18 1.79
C ALA A 107 10.87 15.61 0.63
N LEU A 108 10.73 14.32 0.32
CA LEU A 108 11.57 13.61 -0.65
C LEU A 108 10.92 13.47 -2.05
N GLY A 109 9.60 13.57 -2.14
CA GLY A 109 8.85 13.31 -3.37
C GLY A 109 8.92 11.84 -3.83
N PRO A 110 8.29 11.50 -4.98
CA PRO A 110 8.34 10.17 -5.59
C PRO A 110 9.64 9.74 -6.25
N GLY A 111 9.69 8.44 -6.58
CA GLY A 111 10.65 7.89 -7.53
C GLY A 111 12.00 7.47 -6.93
N LEU A 112 12.20 7.69 -5.62
CA LEU A 112 13.38 7.18 -4.92
C LEU A 112 13.26 5.70 -4.61
N ARG A 113 14.41 5.05 -4.40
CA ARG A 113 14.47 3.64 -4.02
C ARG A 113 14.01 3.44 -2.58
N THR A 114 13.38 2.30 -2.31
CA THR A 114 12.90 1.89 -0.98
C THR A 114 13.90 2.07 0.18
N PRO A 115 15.20 1.77 0.04
CA PRO A 115 16.17 2.00 1.12
C PRO A 115 16.29 3.48 1.55
N VAL A 116 16.08 4.43 0.63
CA VAL A 116 16.14 5.86 0.94
C VAL A 116 14.96 6.26 1.83
N TYR A 117 13.75 5.82 1.46
CA TYR A 117 12.56 6.04 2.28
C TYR A 117 12.66 5.37 3.64
N ARG A 118 13.20 4.14 3.69
CA ARG A 118 13.44 3.43 4.95
C ARG A 118 14.35 4.22 5.88
N ALA A 119 15.49 4.72 5.38
CA ALA A 119 16.39 5.53 6.19
C ALA A 119 15.72 6.81 6.70
N ALA A 120 15.00 7.53 5.83
CA ALA A 120 14.30 8.75 6.21
C ALA A 120 13.15 8.51 7.21
N LEU A 121 12.40 7.42 7.06
CA LEU A 121 11.36 7.00 7.99
C LEU A 121 11.93 6.69 9.37
N THR A 122 13.05 5.96 9.44
CA THR A 122 13.72 5.68 10.73
C THR A 122 14.08 6.97 11.47
N LEU A 123 14.59 7.99 10.76
CA LEU A 123 14.88 9.29 11.37
C LEU A 123 13.61 10.01 11.84
N GLU A 124 12.54 10.00 11.03
CA GLU A 124 11.29 10.67 11.38
C GLU A 124 10.56 9.99 12.56
N LEU A 125 10.61 8.66 12.63
CA LEU A 125 10.09 7.90 13.77
C LEU A 125 10.83 8.26 15.07
N ALA A 126 12.16 8.40 15.01
CA ALA A 126 12.98 8.81 16.16
C ALA A 126 12.65 10.25 16.60
N ASN A 127 12.52 11.18 15.64
CA ASN A 127 12.14 12.57 15.92
C ASN A 127 10.75 12.68 16.58
N ARG A 128 9.85 11.74 16.27
CA ARG A 128 8.51 11.66 16.87
C ARG A 128 8.49 10.94 18.21
N SER A 129 9.63 10.45 18.69
CA SER A 129 9.74 9.64 19.91
C SER A 129 8.78 8.44 19.91
N LEU A 130 8.52 7.85 18.74
CA LEU A 130 7.78 6.60 18.66
C LEU A 130 8.65 5.47 19.19
N PRO A 131 8.14 4.57 20.05
CA PRO A 131 8.93 3.45 20.53
C PRO A 131 9.09 2.44 19.39
N PHE A 132 10.31 2.24 18.90
CA PHE A 132 10.57 1.25 17.84
C PHE A 132 11.94 0.60 17.96
N ARG A 133 12.07 -0.58 17.36
CA ARG A 133 13.34 -1.19 16.95
C ARG A 133 13.37 -1.27 15.43
N ALA A 134 14.43 -0.78 14.80
CA ALA A 134 14.61 -0.88 13.35
C ALA A 134 15.37 -2.15 13.00
N ASP A 135 15.12 -2.67 11.80
CA ASP A 135 15.84 -3.79 11.19
C ASP A 135 15.91 -5.04 12.09
N VAL A 136 14.74 -5.52 12.47
CA VAL A 136 14.60 -6.63 13.42
C VAL A 136 14.54 -7.94 12.66
N ALA A 137 15.53 -8.81 12.88
CA ALA A 137 15.44 -10.21 12.50
C ALA A 137 14.54 -10.94 13.50
N VAL A 138 13.53 -11.65 13.00
CA VAL A 138 12.65 -12.49 13.81
C VAL A 138 12.73 -13.93 13.33
N GLU A 139 13.01 -14.82 14.28
CA GLU A 139 13.03 -16.25 14.06
C GLU A 139 11.63 -16.81 14.31
N ALA A 140 11.20 -17.72 13.44
CA ALA A 140 10.00 -18.50 13.66
C ALA A 140 10.38 -19.90 14.16
N GLU A 141 9.52 -20.50 14.96
CA GLU A 141 9.71 -21.83 15.53
C GLU A 141 8.61 -22.79 15.05
N TYR A 142 8.95 -24.05 14.85
CA TYR A 142 8.03 -25.13 14.53
C TYR A 142 8.50 -26.45 15.16
N GLY A 143 7.66 -27.07 15.99
CA GLY A 143 7.96 -28.34 16.64
C GLY A 143 9.21 -28.30 17.54
N GLY A 144 9.50 -27.16 18.17
CA GLY A 144 10.70 -26.94 18.98
C GLY A 144 11.99 -26.68 18.18
N GLY A 145 11.94 -26.74 16.85
CA GLY A 145 13.04 -26.33 15.96
C GLY A 145 12.87 -24.88 15.49
N ARG A 146 13.98 -24.16 15.35
CA ARG A 146 14.02 -22.82 14.75
C ARG A 146 14.25 -22.92 13.24
N PHE A 147 13.54 -22.10 12.47
CA PHE A 147 13.83 -21.99 11.04
C PHE A 147 15.19 -21.31 10.83
N SER A 148 15.99 -21.82 9.90
CA SER A 148 17.33 -21.31 9.60
C SER A 148 17.33 -19.94 8.91
N THR A 149 16.20 -19.54 8.33
CA THR A 149 16.06 -18.27 7.61
C THR A 149 15.13 -17.35 8.40
N PRO A 150 15.68 -16.32 9.09
CA PRO A 150 14.85 -15.38 9.83
C PRO A 150 14.08 -14.47 8.87
N TYR A 151 12.87 -14.10 9.27
CA TYR A 151 12.17 -12.99 8.62
C TYR A 151 12.80 -11.67 9.07
N ARG A 152 12.75 -10.64 8.20
CA ARG A 152 13.18 -9.28 8.55
C ARG A 152 12.00 -8.34 8.58
N ILE A 153 11.89 -7.60 9.67
CA ILE A 153 10.93 -6.53 9.87
C ILE A 153 11.68 -5.21 9.79
N ASP A 154 11.13 -4.23 9.07
CA ASP A 154 11.77 -2.94 8.94
C ASP A 154 11.72 -2.15 10.26
N TRP A 155 10.55 -2.20 10.92
CA TRP A 155 10.37 -1.65 12.26
C TRP A 155 9.42 -2.51 13.10
N LEU A 156 9.78 -2.72 14.36
CA LEU A 156 8.89 -3.28 15.37
C LEU A 156 8.51 -2.17 16.35
N LEU A 157 7.27 -1.68 16.28
CA LEU A 157 6.77 -0.58 17.11
C LEU A 157 6.22 -1.13 18.43
N ASP A 158 6.68 -0.54 19.55
CA ASP A 158 6.28 -0.87 20.92
C ASP A 158 6.43 -2.36 21.30
N GLY A 159 7.21 -3.13 20.52
CA GLY A 159 7.30 -4.58 20.65
C GLY A 159 6.07 -5.36 20.14
N ARG A 160 5.07 -4.68 19.58
CA ARG A 160 3.72 -5.25 19.32
C ARG A 160 3.33 -5.25 17.84
N LEU A 161 3.73 -4.20 17.10
CA LEU A 161 3.33 -3.97 15.71
C LEU A 161 4.53 -4.13 14.78
N ALA A 162 4.54 -5.18 13.96
CA ALA A 162 5.51 -5.33 12.88
C ALA A 162 5.18 -4.38 11.73
N VAL A 163 6.16 -3.70 11.16
CA VAL A 163 5.98 -2.84 9.99
C VAL A 163 6.98 -3.19 8.90
N ILE A 164 6.48 -3.37 7.68
CA ILE A 164 7.30 -3.60 6.48
C ILE A 164 6.97 -2.54 5.44
N LEU A 165 8.00 -1.83 4.96
CA LEU A 165 7.95 -0.95 3.81
C LEU A 165 8.17 -1.77 2.54
N THR A 166 7.21 -1.70 1.62
CA THR A 166 7.24 -2.44 0.36
C THR A 166 6.99 -1.52 -0.84
N GLU A 167 7.51 -1.95 -1.99
CA GLU A 167 7.10 -1.43 -3.29
C GLU A 167 5.76 -2.05 -3.71
N ALA A 168 5.05 -1.38 -4.63
CA ALA A 168 3.71 -1.78 -5.05
C ALA A 168 3.73 -3.19 -5.67
N ASP A 169 4.71 -3.46 -6.53
CA ASP A 169 4.83 -4.75 -7.23
C ASP A 169 5.13 -5.92 -6.28
N ASN A 170 5.72 -5.64 -5.10
CA ASN A 170 6.05 -6.66 -4.11
C ASN A 170 4.99 -6.81 -3.00
N LEU A 171 3.90 -6.04 -3.05
CA LEU A 171 2.86 -6.04 -2.03
C LEU A 171 2.26 -7.44 -1.75
N PRO A 172 1.97 -8.30 -2.75
CA PRO A 172 1.42 -9.63 -2.48
C PRO A 172 2.38 -10.51 -1.66
N GLN A 173 3.69 -10.43 -1.93
CA GLN A 173 4.70 -11.17 -1.18
C GLN A 173 4.87 -10.58 0.22
N CYS A 174 4.92 -9.24 0.33
CA CYS A 174 4.96 -8.54 1.61
C CYS A 174 3.82 -8.96 2.55
N ILE A 175 2.58 -9.06 2.04
CA ILE A 175 1.43 -9.48 2.85
C ILE A 175 1.59 -10.93 3.33
N ARG A 176 2.09 -11.84 2.48
CA ARG A 176 2.36 -13.23 2.87
C ARG A 176 3.40 -13.32 3.98
N ASP A 177 4.53 -12.61 3.82
CA ASP A 177 5.62 -12.61 4.79
C ASP A 177 5.17 -12.00 6.12
N LEU A 178 4.46 -10.87 6.07
CA LEU A 178 3.91 -10.22 7.25
C LEU A 178 2.89 -11.11 7.97
N SER A 179 2.06 -11.86 7.24
CA SER A 179 1.14 -12.84 7.83
C SER A 179 1.88 -13.98 8.53
N ALA A 180 2.96 -14.49 7.93
CA ALA A 180 3.80 -15.51 8.54
C ALA A 180 4.49 -14.98 9.81
N ILE A 181 5.07 -13.78 9.75
CA ILE A 181 5.68 -13.10 10.90
C ILE A 181 4.69 -12.98 12.05
N VAL A 182 3.52 -12.37 11.80
CA VAL A 182 2.51 -12.14 12.83
C VAL A 182 2.06 -13.45 13.49
N ARG A 183 1.87 -14.51 12.70
CA ARG A 183 1.41 -15.81 13.19
C ARG A 183 2.48 -16.62 13.91
N LEU A 184 3.69 -16.69 13.35
CA LEU A 184 4.75 -17.59 13.84
C LEU A 184 5.58 -16.97 14.96
N VAL A 185 5.70 -15.64 14.97
CA VAL A 185 6.41 -14.90 16.04
C VAL A 185 5.46 -14.51 17.17
N GLY A 186 4.14 -14.58 16.94
CA GLY A 186 3.13 -14.25 17.94
C GLY A 186 2.97 -12.75 18.17
N LEU A 187 3.08 -11.94 17.12
CA LEU A 187 2.85 -10.49 17.20
C LEU A 187 1.35 -10.19 17.11
N GLU A 188 0.94 -9.07 17.69
CA GLU A 188 -0.48 -8.69 17.77
C GLU A 188 -1.03 -8.19 16.43
N ALA A 189 -0.18 -7.53 15.63
CA ALA A 189 -0.53 -7.06 14.31
C ALA A 189 0.71 -6.80 13.45
N GLY A 190 0.48 -6.76 12.14
CA GLY A 190 1.40 -6.29 11.13
C GLY A 190 0.83 -5.10 10.38
N LEU A 191 1.69 -4.23 9.89
CA LEU A 191 1.38 -3.13 8.99
C LEU A 191 2.30 -3.19 7.76
N TRP A 192 1.73 -3.26 6.57
CA TRP A 192 2.51 -2.95 5.37
C TRP A 192 2.38 -1.46 5.06
N LEU A 193 3.45 -0.88 4.52
CA LEU A 193 3.53 0.53 4.16
C LEU A 193 4.09 0.65 2.75
N HIS A 194 3.58 1.60 1.98
CA HIS A 194 4.12 2.01 0.70
C HIS A 194 4.18 3.53 0.62
N CYS A 195 5.33 4.09 0.27
CA CYS A 195 5.52 5.54 0.15
C CYS A 195 6.24 5.96 -1.15
N GLY A 196 6.45 5.04 -2.09
CA GLY A 196 7.18 5.28 -3.34
C GLY A 196 6.32 5.87 -4.47
N GLY A 197 5.05 5.48 -4.55
CA GLY A 197 4.07 5.90 -5.56
C GLY A 197 3.35 7.19 -5.20
N ALA A 198 2.38 7.64 -6.02
CA ALA A 198 1.73 8.96 -5.90
C ALA A 198 1.30 9.38 -4.48
N ALA A 199 0.83 8.44 -3.66
CA ALA A 199 0.42 8.67 -2.28
C ALA A 199 0.99 7.60 -1.33
N VAL A 200 0.94 7.90 -0.03
CA VAL A 200 1.29 6.94 1.03
C VAL A 200 0.12 5.98 1.24
N ALA A 201 0.36 4.68 1.09
CA ALA A 201 -0.60 3.62 1.38
C ALA A 201 -0.13 2.79 2.57
N LEU A 202 -1.07 2.29 3.37
CA LEU A 202 -0.80 1.29 4.40
C LEU A 202 -1.97 0.32 4.52
N GLY A 203 -1.72 -0.82 5.13
CA GLY A 203 -2.78 -1.76 5.50
C GLY A 203 -2.35 -2.71 6.59
N TRP A 204 -3.34 -3.21 7.32
CA TRP A 204 -3.15 -4.13 8.44
C TRP A 204 -2.96 -5.56 7.95
N VAL A 205 -2.32 -6.37 8.79
CA VAL A 205 -2.35 -7.83 8.76
C VAL A 205 -2.56 -8.26 10.20
N LEU A 206 -3.68 -8.90 10.49
CA LEU A 206 -3.97 -9.41 11.83
C LEU A 206 -3.64 -10.90 11.93
N PRO A 207 -3.30 -11.40 13.12
CA PRO A 207 -3.24 -12.84 13.34
C PRO A 207 -4.63 -13.41 13.00
N ALA A 208 -4.67 -14.43 12.14
CA ALA A 208 -5.87 -15.23 12.01
C ALA A 208 -6.15 -15.86 13.39
N THR A 209 -7.40 -15.86 13.86
CA THR A 209 -7.80 -16.71 14.97
C THR A 209 -7.38 -18.14 14.63
N ILE A 210 -6.36 -18.64 15.33
CA ILE A 210 -6.05 -20.07 15.33
C ILE A 210 -7.29 -20.72 15.96
N PRO A 211 -7.97 -21.67 15.30
CA PRO A 211 -8.98 -22.45 15.99
C PRO A 211 -8.32 -23.02 17.24
N GLU A 212 -8.87 -22.72 18.41
CA GLU A 212 -8.47 -23.36 19.67
C GLU A 212 -8.80 -24.86 19.54
N GLU A 213 -7.93 -25.64 18.91
CA GLU A 213 -7.87 -27.11 19.00
C GLU A 213 -6.78 -27.63 18.06
N LYS A 214 -5.62 -27.91 18.65
CA LYS A 214 -4.97 -29.23 18.62
C LYS A 214 -3.79 -29.20 19.59
N HIS A 215 -4.12 -29.17 20.88
CA HIS A 215 -3.36 -30.00 21.82
C HIS A 215 -3.60 -31.45 21.38
N VAL A 216 -2.75 -31.97 20.51
CA VAL A 216 -2.56 -33.41 20.42
C VAL A 216 -1.40 -33.70 21.34
N ALA A 217 -1.75 -34.20 22.52
CA ALA A 217 -0.84 -34.84 23.43
C ALA A 217 -0.12 -36.00 22.72
N ALA A 218 1.21 -36.02 22.83
CA ALA A 218 2.05 -37.21 23.05
C ALA A 218 3.48 -36.73 23.33
#